data_AF-A0A380KT26-F1
#
_entry.id   AF-A0A380KT26-F1
#
_cell.length_a   1.000
_cell.length_b   1.000
_cell.length_c   1.000
_cell.angle_alpha   90.00
_cell.angle_beta   90.00
_cell.angle_gamma   90.00
#
_symmetry.space_group_name_H-M   'P 1'
#
loop_
_entity.id
_entity.type
_entity.pdbx_description
1 polymer ?
#
loop_
_entity_poly.entity_id
_entity_poly.type
_entity_poly.pdbx_seq_one_letter_code
_entity_poly.pdbx_strand_id
1 'polypeptide(L)'
;MQGILFALIPMVAWGSIGFVSNKIGGKPDQQTLGMTLGALLFAFVVWLFVQPEMSVTLWVVGIIGGMLWSMGQNGQFRAMQYMGVSVGNPLSSGAQLVFGSLIGAIVFGEWSKPVQYTLGIIALLLLVIGFYFTSKRDAEKVETSELTDFGKGFRALTYSTVGYLSYTILFNNIMKFDALAVIFPMAVGMVLGAVMFMKFNVKFETVVIKNAIVGLMWGVGNIFMLLAAAKAGLAIAFSFSQLGVIISIMGGILFLGETKTRKEMRWLVIGIACFVLGAVLLGIVKSY
;
A
#
# COMPACT_ATOMS: atom_id res chain seq x y z
N MET A 1 14.90 18.45 8.38
CA MET A 1 13.90 18.97 7.42
C MET A 1 13.93 18.25 6.06
N GLN A 2 15.08 18.03 5.42
CA GLN A 2 15.15 17.38 4.09
C GLN A 2 14.49 16.00 4.03
N GLY A 3 14.65 15.14 5.05
CA GLY A 3 14.01 13.82 5.04
C GLY A 3 12.47 13.86 5.11
N ILE A 4 11.88 14.91 5.70
CA ILE A 4 10.42 15.12 5.66
C ILE A 4 9.97 15.50 4.25
N LEU A 5 10.72 16.37 3.56
CA LEU A 5 10.45 16.73 2.17
C LEU A 5 10.51 15.48 1.26
N PHE A 6 11.46 14.59 1.50
CA PHE A 6 11.51 13.31 0.79
C PHE A 6 10.32 12.41 1.10
N ALA A 7 9.81 12.40 2.34
CA ALA A 7 8.65 11.60 2.73
C ALA A 7 7.31 12.11 2.16
N LEU A 8 7.23 13.37 1.72
CA LEU A 8 6.05 13.91 1.01
C LEU A 8 5.87 13.29 -0.37
N ILE A 9 6.96 12.84 -1.01
CA ILE A 9 6.89 12.23 -2.34
C ILE A 9 6.22 10.85 -2.31
N PRO A 10 6.60 9.88 -1.46
CA PRO A 10 5.86 8.62 -1.34
C PRO A 10 4.43 8.84 -0.83
N MET A 11 4.19 9.83 0.03
CA MET A 11 2.83 10.22 0.43
C MET A 11 1.95 10.52 -0.79
N VAL A 12 2.41 11.39 -1.70
CA VAL A 12 1.68 11.72 -2.93
C VAL A 12 1.66 10.57 -3.92
N ALA A 13 2.82 9.97 -4.19
CA ALA A 13 2.96 8.93 -5.20
C ALA A 13 2.13 7.69 -4.85
N TRP A 14 2.30 7.12 -3.65
CA TRP A 14 1.56 5.93 -3.23
C TRP A 14 0.11 6.24 -2.89
N GLY A 15 -0.17 7.39 -2.27
CA GLY A 15 -1.54 7.84 -2.01
C GLY A 15 -2.36 8.01 -3.29
N SER A 16 -1.70 8.26 -4.42
CA SER A 16 -2.37 8.46 -5.70
C SER A 16 -2.57 7.20 -6.54
N ILE A 17 -1.86 6.10 -6.23
CA ILE A 17 -1.93 4.83 -7.00
C ILE A 17 -3.38 4.37 -7.17
N GLY A 18 -4.13 4.32 -6.07
CA GLY A 18 -5.48 3.80 -6.05
C GLY A 18 -6.43 4.58 -6.96
N PHE A 19 -6.43 5.92 -6.85
CA PHE A 19 -7.36 6.73 -7.64
C PHE A 19 -6.92 6.89 -9.09
N VAL A 20 -5.62 7.01 -9.38
CA VAL A 20 -5.12 7.14 -10.77
C VAL A 20 -5.43 5.85 -11.54
N SER A 21 -5.15 4.69 -10.95
CA SER A 21 -5.46 3.38 -11.55
C SER A 21 -6.95 3.19 -11.81
N ASN A 22 -7.81 3.55 -10.85
CA ASN A 22 -9.26 3.47 -11.02
C ASN A 22 -9.80 4.50 -12.02
N LYS A 23 -9.16 5.67 -12.16
CA LYS A 23 -9.51 6.67 -13.19
C LYS A 23 -9.17 6.18 -14.59
N ILE A 24 -8.03 5.51 -14.75
CA ILE A 24 -7.63 4.84 -16.00
C ILE A 24 -8.60 3.68 -16.31
N GLY A 25 -9.08 2.99 -15.26
CA GLY A 25 -10.05 1.91 -15.35
C GLY A 25 -9.40 0.55 -15.66
N GLY A 26 -10.21 -0.36 -16.19
CA GLY A 26 -9.82 -1.75 -16.46
C GLY A 26 -10.17 -2.71 -15.33
N LYS A 27 -9.93 -4.00 -15.57
CA LYS A 27 -10.05 -5.03 -14.53
C LYS A 27 -8.86 -4.94 -13.56
N PRO A 28 -9.01 -5.40 -12.30
CA PRO A 28 -7.93 -5.38 -11.32
C PRO A 28 -6.67 -6.11 -11.82
N ASP A 29 -6.84 -7.19 -12.58
CA ASP A 29 -5.74 -7.96 -13.16
C ASP A 29 -4.99 -7.14 -14.23
N GLN A 30 -5.70 -6.35 -15.04
CA GLN A 30 -5.11 -5.43 -16.03
C GLN A 30 -4.39 -4.25 -15.36
N GLN A 31 -4.99 -3.69 -14.30
CA GLN A 31 -4.39 -2.63 -13.49
C GLN A 31 -3.09 -3.12 -12.84
N THR A 32 -3.11 -4.32 -12.27
CA THR A 32 -1.93 -4.97 -11.67
C THR A 32 -0.85 -5.20 -12.73
N LEU A 33 -1.19 -5.76 -13.89
CA LEU A 33 -0.23 -5.97 -14.96
C LEU A 33 0.39 -4.66 -15.44
N GLY A 34 -0.43 -3.64 -15.70
CA GLY A 34 0.08 -2.33 -16.13
C GLY A 34 1.04 -1.72 -15.11
N MET A 35 0.64 -1.70 -13.84
CA MET A 35 1.47 -1.19 -12.74
C MET A 35 2.79 -1.95 -12.62
N THR A 36 2.77 -3.28 -12.73
CA THR A 36 3.99 -4.09 -12.58
C THR A 36 4.94 -3.91 -13.76
N LEU A 37 4.44 -3.72 -14.98
CA LEU A 37 5.28 -3.37 -16.15
C LEU A 37 5.97 -2.01 -15.97
N GLY A 38 5.24 -1.01 -15.48
CA GLY A 38 5.81 0.30 -15.16
C GLY A 38 6.86 0.22 -14.04
N ALA A 39 6.60 -0.58 -13.01
CA ALA A 39 7.54 -0.83 -11.93
C ALA A 39 8.81 -1.55 -12.42
N LEU A 40 8.67 -2.52 -13.33
CA LEU A 40 9.81 -3.21 -13.96
C LEU A 40 10.67 -2.27 -14.78
N LEU A 41 10.06 -1.40 -15.58
CA LEU A 41 10.81 -0.38 -16.33
C LEU A 41 11.59 0.54 -15.37
N PHE A 42 10.93 1.04 -14.33
CA PHE A 42 11.59 1.87 -13.33
C PHE A 42 12.74 1.14 -12.64
N ALA A 43 12.50 -0.08 -12.19
CA ALA A 43 13.48 -0.91 -11.50
C ALA A 43 14.69 -1.23 -12.37
N PHE A 44 14.46 -1.50 -13.66
CA PHE A 44 15.53 -1.73 -14.64
C PHE A 44 16.40 -0.48 -14.80
N VAL A 45 15.79 0.70 -14.92
CA VAL A 45 16.52 1.97 -15.00
C VAL A 45 17.37 2.18 -13.74
N VAL A 46 16.80 1.98 -12.54
CA VAL A 46 17.56 2.08 -11.28
C VAL A 46 18.74 1.11 -11.25
N TRP A 47 18.53 -0.13 -11.67
CA TRP A 47 19.58 -1.15 -11.70
C TRP A 47 20.74 -0.78 -12.64
N LEU A 48 20.47 -0.16 -13.80
CA LEU A 48 21.52 0.30 -14.72
C LEU A 48 22.47 1.32 -14.09
N PHE A 49 21.97 2.15 -13.17
CA PHE A 49 22.78 3.18 -12.49
C PHE A 49 23.44 2.68 -11.21
N VAL A 50 22.72 1.91 -10.40
CA VAL A 50 23.22 1.45 -9.08
C VAL A 50 24.14 0.24 -9.21
N GLN A 51 23.86 -0.65 -10.18
CA GLN A 51 24.60 -1.89 -10.44
C GLN A 51 24.93 -2.70 -9.17
N PRO A 52 23.94 -3.04 -8.32
CA PRO A 52 24.16 -3.82 -7.12
C PRO A 52 24.58 -5.25 -7.44
N GLU A 53 25.20 -5.95 -6.48
CA GLU A 53 25.55 -7.36 -6.63
C GLU A 53 24.29 -8.24 -6.73
N MET A 54 24.21 -9.02 -7.81
CA MET A 54 23.02 -9.81 -8.14
C MET A 54 23.25 -11.31 -7.89
N SER A 55 23.17 -11.71 -6.62
CA SER A 55 23.30 -13.14 -6.25
C SER A 55 22.08 -13.96 -6.70
N VAL A 56 22.29 -15.27 -6.88
CA VAL A 56 21.19 -16.21 -7.20
C VAL A 56 20.11 -16.19 -6.12
N THR A 57 20.51 -16.12 -4.85
CA THR A 57 19.57 -16.05 -3.72
C THR A 57 18.72 -14.78 -3.77
N LEU A 58 19.32 -13.62 -4.10
CA LEU A 58 18.59 -12.37 -4.28
C LEU A 58 17.56 -12.49 -5.41
N TRP A 59 17.93 -13.13 -6.52
CA TRP A 59 17.00 -13.36 -7.63
C TRP A 59 15.81 -14.22 -7.24
N VAL A 60 16.06 -15.39 -6.63
CA VAL A 60 14.98 -16.32 -6.23
C VAL A 60 14.05 -15.67 -5.21
N VAL A 61 14.61 -15.09 -4.14
CA VAL A 61 13.82 -14.49 -3.08
C VAL A 61 13.13 -13.22 -3.55
N GLY A 62 13.80 -12.41 -4.37
CA GLY A 62 13.25 -11.25 -5.04
C GLY A 62 12.00 -11.59 -5.83
N ILE A 63 12.09 -12.60 -6.69
CA ILE A 63 10.96 -13.07 -7.51
C ILE A 63 9.78 -13.53 -6.64
N ILE A 64 10.04 -14.34 -5.61
CA ILE A 64 9.00 -14.82 -4.68
C ILE A 64 8.33 -13.62 -3.99
N GLY A 65 9.12 -12.68 -3.47
CA GLY A 65 8.61 -11.48 -2.83
C GLY A 65 7.78 -10.61 -3.78
N GLY A 66 8.19 -10.51 -5.05
CA GLY A 66 7.44 -9.81 -6.09
C GLY A 66 6.08 -10.46 -6.39
N MET A 67 6.02 -11.79 -6.43
CA MET A 67 4.75 -12.51 -6.61
C MET A 67 3.80 -12.29 -5.43
N LEU A 68 4.31 -12.35 -4.19
CA LEU A 68 3.54 -12.06 -2.97
C LEU A 68 3.02 -10.61 -2.96
N TRP A 69 3.86 -9.67 -3.38
CA TRP A 69 3.45 -8.27 -3.55
C TRP A 69 2.34 -8.13 -4.60
N SER A 70 2.46 -8.82 -5.75
CA SER A 70 1.44 -8.75 -6.80
C SER A 70 0.10 -9.31 -6.31
N MET A 71 0.12 -10.33 -5.46
CA MET A 71 -1.06 -10.84 -4.77
C MET A 71 -1.68 -9.77 -3.86
N GLY A 72 -0.85 -9.06 -3.08
CA GLY A 72 -1.26 -7.95 -2.25
C GLY A 72 -1.94 -6.83 -3.06
N GLN A 73 -1.28 -6.38 -4.11
CA GLN A 73 -1.75 -5.30 -4.97
C GLN A 73 -3.02 -5.65 -5.75
N ASN A 74 -3.11 -6.87 -6.30
CA ASN A 74 -4.30 -7.31 -7.02
C ASN A 74 -5.53 -7.35 -6.12
N GLY A 75 -5.38 -7.88 -4.90
CA GLY A 75 -6.44 -7.86 -3.89
C GLY A 75 -6.85 -6.43 -3.52
N GLN A 76 -5.90 -5.50 -3.43
CA GLN A 76 -6.18 -4.10 -3.13
C GLN A 76 -6.99 -3.43 -4.26
N PHE A 77 -6.62 -3.64 -5.53
CA PHE A 77 -7.39 -3.13 -6.67
C PHE A 77 -8.80 -3.73 -6.72
N ARG A 78 -8.95 -5.03 -6.46
CA ARG A 78 -10.27 -5.69 -6.35
C ARG A 78 -11.11 -5.07 -5.24
N ALA A 79 -10.54 -4.86 -4.06
CA ALA A 79 -11.23 -4.22 -2.96
C ALA A 79 -11.72 -2.82 -3.36
N MET A 80 -10.85 -1.98 -3.93
CA MET A 80 -11.25 -0.64 -4.36
C MET A 80 -12.39 -0.64 -5.39
N GLN A 81 -12.42 -1.59 -6.31
CA GLN A 81 -13.55 -1.73 -7.25
C GLN A 81 -14.84 -2.16 -6.56
N TYR A 82 -14.77 -3.00 -5.52
CA TYR A 82 -15.95 -3.49 -4.82
C TYR A 82 -16.50 -2.55 -3.75
N MET A 83 -15.68 -1.70 -3.13
CA MET A 83 -16.12 -0.81 -2.03
C MET A 83 -15.86 0.69 -2.25
N GLY A 84 -15.25 1.06 -3.38
CA GLY A 84 -14.79 2.41 -3.68
C GLY A 84 -13.36 2.66 -3.22
N VAL A 85 -12.66 3.60 -3.87
CA VAL A 85 -11.27 3.96 -3.57
C VAL A 85 -11.17 4.71 -2.24
N SER A 86 -12.16 5.55 -1.91
CA SER A 86 -12.17 6.28 -0.62
C SER A 86 -12.34 5.37 0.60
N VAL A 87 -12.69 4.10 0.40
CA VAL A 87 -12.84 3.11 1.48
C VAL A 87 -11.80 2.00 1.34
N GLY A 88 -11.69 1.37 0.17
CA GLY A 88 -10.81 0.22 -0.03
C GLY A 88 -9.34 0.49 0.25
N ASN A 89 -8.81 1.63 -0.19
CA ASN A 89 -7.39 1.94 0.03
C ASN A 89 -7.07 2.20 1.53
N PRO A 90 -7.81 3.08 2.26
CA PRO A 90 -7.61 3.24 3.70
C PRO A 90 -7.73 1.93 4.49
N LEU A 91 -8.71 1.08 4.17
CA LEU A 91 -8.89 -0.19 4.88
C LEU A 91 -7.73 -1.17 4.62
N SER A 92 -7.22 -1.23 3.39
CA SER A 92 -6.04 -2.03 3.05
C SER A 92 -4.81 -1.57 3.82
N SER A 93 -4.51 -0.27 3.82
CA SER A 93 -3.35 0.28 4.55
C SER A 93 -3.48 0.08 6.05
N GLY A 94 -4.67 0.31 6.62
CA GLY A 94 -4.95 0.07 8.04
C GLY A 94 -4.75 -1.38 8.45
N ALA A 95 -5.24 -2.33 7.65
CA ALA A 95 -5.04 -3.75 7.91
C ALA A 95 -3.55 -4.12 7.92
N GLN A 96 -2.79 -3.66 6.93
CA GLN A 96 -1.34 -3.90 6.86
C GLN A 96 -0.61 -3.34 8.09
N LEU A 97 -0.96 -2.13 8.54
CA LEU A 97 -0.36 -1.52 9.72
C LEU A 97 -0.67 -2.29 11.01
N VAL A 98 -1.95 -2.63 11.22
CA VAL A 98 -2.41 -3.33 12.42
C VAL A 98 -1.78 -4.71 12.51
N PHE A 99 -1.94 -5.52 11.47
CA PHE A 99 -1.45 -6.90 11.48
C PHE A 99 0.07 -6.96 11.37
N GLY A 100 0.71 -6.09 10.58
CA GLY A 100 2.16 -6.03 10.48
C GLY A 100 2.82 -5.65 11.81
N SER A 101 2.24 -4.70 12.55
CA SER A 101 2.75 -4.33 13.88
C SER A 101 2.54 -5.43 14.92
N LEU A 102 1.39 -6.12 14.88
CA LEU A 102 1.14 -7.27 15.76
C LEU A 102 2.12 -8.42 15.49
N ILE A 103 2.37 -8.74 14.23
CA ILE A 103 3.35 -9.77 13.86
C ILE A 103 4.77 -9.35 14.29
N GLY A 104 5.17 -8.10 14.02
CA GLY A 104 6.46 -7.57 14.47
C GLY A 104 6.64 -7.69 15.99
N ALA A 105 5.62 -7.28 16.75
CA ALA A 105 5.65 -7.31 18.21
C ALA A 105 5.67 -8.73 18.78
N ILE A 106 4.81 -9.63 18.30
CA ILE A 106 4.58 -10.95 18.89
C ILE A 106 5.55 -11.99 18.34
N VAL A 107 5.74 -12.03 17.02
CA VAL A 107 6.52 -13.08 16.34
C VAL A 107 8.00 -12.73 16.32
N PHE A 108 8.34 -11.47 16.03
CA PHE A 108 9.72 -11.02 15.90
C PHE A 108 10.27 -10.35 17.15
N GLY A 109 9.44 -10.18 18.19
CA GLY A 109 9.85 -9.56 19.45
C GLY A 109 10.33 -8.11 19.28
N GLU A 110 9.80 -7.38 18.28
CA GLU A 110 10.23 -6.00 18.00
C GLU A 110 9.92 -5.05 19.17
N TRP A 111 8.97 -5.40 20.04
CA TRP A 111 8.66 -4.64 21.25
C TRP A 111 9.32 -5.33 22.44
N SER A 112 10.19 -4.60 23.13
CA SER A 112 10.97 -5.08 24.28
C SER A 112 10.74 -4.25 25.54
N LYS A 113 10.41 -2.96 25.39
CA LYS A 113 10.19 -2.03 26.52
C LYS A 113 8.71 -1.89 26.83
N PRO A 114 8.31 -1.73 28.12
CA PRO A 114 6.91 -1.49 28.49
C PRO A 114 6.26 -0.33 27.72
N VAL A 115 7.03 0.75 27.46
CA VAL A 115 6.57 1.91 26.68
C VAL A 115 6.19 1.53 25.24
N GLN A 116 6.92 0.60 24.61
CA GLN A 116 6.60 0.14 23.26
C GLN A 116 5.27 -0.61 23.22
N TYR A 117 4.99 -1.44 24.22
CA TYR A 117 3.69 -2.12 24.34
C TYR A 117 2.55 -1.12 24.60
N THR A 118 2.71 -0.16 25.51
CA THR A 118 1.66 0.82 25.81
C THR A 118 1.34 1.68 24.58
N LEU A 119 2.36 2.30 23.98
CA LEU A 119 2.17 3.14 22.80
C LEU A 119 1.68 2.33 21.60
N GLY A 120 2.19 1.12 21.42
CA GLY A 120 1.77 0.20 20.38
C GLY A 120 0.30 -0.18 20.48
N ILE A 121 -0.18 -0.56 21.67
CA ILE A 121 -1.60 -0.87 21.90
C ILE A 121 -2.50 0.34 21.63
N ILE A 122 -2.11 1.53 22.13
CA ILE A 122 -2.87 2.77 21.85
C ILE A 122 -2.93 3.05 20.35
N ALA A 123 -1.80 2.87 19.65
CA ALA A 123 -1.72 3.08 18.22
C ALA A 123 -2.63 2.11 17.44
N LEU A 124 -2.63 0.83 17.82
CA LEU A 124 -3.50 -0.18 17.23
C LEU A 124 -4.99 0.13 17.46
N LEU A 125 -5.36 0.56 18.67
CA LEU A 125 -6.74 0.97 18.96
C LEU A 125 -7.16 2.16 18.09
N LEU A 126 -6.29 3.17 17.94
CA LEU A 126 -6.55 4.32 17.07
C LEU A 126 -6.70 3.90 15.60
N LEU A 127 -5.88 2.96 15.11
CA LEU A 127 -6.02 2.45 13.75
C LEU A 127 -7.34 1.69 13.54
N VAL A 128 -7.77 0.88 14.51
CA VAL A 128 -9.06 0.17 14.45
C VAL A 128 -10.25 1.13 14.51
N ILE A 129 -10.18 2.16 15.36
CA ILE A 129 -11.20 3.23 15.40
C ILE A 129 -11.20 4.00 14.08
N GLY A 130 -10.02 4.32 13.55
CA GLY A 130 -9.83 4.99 12.27
C GLY A 130 -10.47 4.20 11.12
N PHE A 131 -10.23 2.89 11.10
CA PHE A 131 -10.84 1.93 10.19
C PHE A 131 -12.37 1.94 10.28
N TYR A 132 -12.93 1.84 11.49
CA TYR A 132 -14.38 1.84 11.71
C TYR A 132 -15.03 3.11 11.14
N PHE A 133 -14.50 4.28 11.49
CA PHE A 133 -15.08 5.54 11.04
C PHE A 133 -14.90 5.81 9.54
N THR A 134 -13.78 5.39 8.94
CA THR A 134 -13.54 5.58 7.49
C THR A 134 -14.43 4.66 6.64
N SER A 135 -14.79 3.48 7.16
CA SER A 135 -15.69 2.53 6.49
C SER A 135 -17.18 2.80 6.72
N LYS A 136 -17.52 3.67 7.69
CA LYS A 136 -18.90 3.91 8.09
C LYS A 136 -19.69 4.68 7.02
N ARG A 137 -20.85 4.14 6.65
CA ARG A 137 -21.79 4.77 5.70
C ARG A 137 -23.07 5.24 6.36
N ASP A 138 -23.72 6.19 5.71
CA ASP A 138 -25.01 6.73 6.14
C ASP A 138 -26.14 5.75 5.81
N ALA A 139 -26.73 5.13 6.84
CA ALA A 139 -27.78 4.11 6.68
C ALA A 139 -29.08 4.67 6.06
N GLU A 140 -29.30 5.98 6.13
CA GLU A 140 -30.52 6.65 5.65
C GLU A 140 -30.55 6.87 4.13
N LYS A 141 -29.47 6.57 3.39
CA LYS A 141 -29.37 6.78 1.93
C LYS A 141 -28.91 5.54 1.13
N VAL A 142 -29.17 4.34 1.66
CA VAL A 142 -28.78 3.06 1.02
C VAL A 142 -29.47 2.84 -0.35
N GLU A 143 -30.51 3.61 -0.70
CA GLU A 143 -31.35 3.37 -1.89
C GLU A 143 -30.76 3.72 -3.27
N THR A 144 -29.51 4.20 -3.41
CA THR A 144 -28.99 4.59 -4.74
C THR A 144 -27.58 4.14 -5.13
N SER A 145 -26.87 3.32 -4.33
CA SER A 145 -25.57 2.80 -4.77
C SER A 145 -25.62 1.31 -5.11
N GLU A 146 -26.14 0.96 -6.29
CA GLU A 146 -26.18 -0.40 -6.84
C GLU A 146 -24.79 -1.08 -7.03
N LEU A 147 -23.67 -0.45 -6.66
CA LEU A 147 -22.34 -0.83 -7.16
C LEU A 147 -21.28 -1.15 -6.09
N THR A 148 -21.61 -1.31 -4.81
CA THR A 148 -20.61 -1.70 -3.80
C THR A 148 -20.93 -2.99 -3.05
N ASP A 149 -20.20 -4.05 -3.37
CA ASP A 149 -20.26 -5.37 -2.72
C ASP A 149 -19.17 -5.46 -1.64
N PHE A 150 -19.51 -4.97 -0.43
CA PHE A 150 -18.59 -4.98 0.71
C PHE A 150 -18.14 -6.38 1.12
N GLY A 151 -18.98 -7.40 0.93
CA GLY A 151 -18.62 -8.79 1.24
C GLY A 151 -17.45 -9.26 0.37
N LYS A 152 -17.53 -9.03 -0.95
CA LYS A 152 -16.41 -9.29 -1.86
C LYS A 152 -15.23 -8.37 -1.58
N GLY A 153 -15.48 -7.11 -1.23
CA GLY A 153 -14.46 -6.15 -0.85
C GLY A 153 -13.62 -6.62 0.35
N PHE A 154 -14.24 -7.05 1.44
CA PHE A 154 -13.52 -7.54 2.62
C PHE A 154 -12.72 -8.81 2.33
N ARG A 155 -13.28 -9.74 1.55
CA ARG A 155 -12.53 -10.94 1.10
C ARG A 155 -11.29 -10.56 0.29
N ALA A 156 -11.43 -9.59 -0.62
CA ALA A 156 -10.32 -9.08 -1.41
C ALA A 156 -9.26 -8.38 -0.53
N LEU A 157 -9.68 -7.63 0.50
CA LEU A 157 -8.78 -7.01 1.47
C LEU A 157 -8.03 -8.05 2.31
N THR A 158 -8.67 -9.13 2.74
CA THR A 158 -7.99 -10.21 3.48
C THR A 158 -6.88 -10.82 2.62
N TYR A 159 -7.20 -11.18 1.37
CA TYR A 159 -6.21 -11.70 0.42
C TYR A 159 -5.08 -10.71 0.15
N SER A 160 -5.42 -9.42 -0.03
CA SER A 160 -4.46 -8.33 -0.19
C SER A 160 -3.52 -8.21 1.01
N THR A 161 -4.07 -8.23 2.21
CA THR A 161 -3.32 -8.08 3.47
C THR A 161 -2.34 -9.24 3.64
N VAL A 162 -2.76 -10.48 3.37
CA VAL A 162 -1.86 -11.64 3.41
C VAL A 162 -0.68 -11.45 2.46
N GLY A 163 -0.94 -11.08 1.19
CA GLY A 163 0.13 -10.86 0.22
C GLY A 163 1.12 -9.79 0.65
N TYR A 164 0.61 -8.64 1.12
CA TYR A 164 1.45 -7.56 1.59
C TYR A 164 2.26 -7.91 2.85
N LEU A 165 1.63 -8.56 3.83
CA LEU A 165 2.34 -9.00 5.02
C LEU A 165 3.41 -10.05 4.69
N SER A 166 3.11 -11.01 3.81
CA SER A 166 4.07 -12.03 3.42
C SER A 166 5.33 -11.46 2.76
N TYR A 167 5.21 -10.52 1.80
CA TYR A 167 6.42 -9.94 1.20
C TYR A 167 7.16 -9.02 2.18
N THR A 168 6.45 -8.24 3.00
CA THR A 168 7.10 -7.37 3.99
C THR A 168 7.88 -8.19 5.02
N ILE A 169 7.29 -9.26 5.55
CA ILE A 169 7.97 -10.16 6.50
C ILE A 169 9.18 -10.82 5.85
N LEU A 170 9.06 -11.26 4.59
CA LEU A 170 10.16 -11.88 3.85
C LEU A 170 11.38 -10.96 3.78
N PHE A 171 11.20 -9.69 3.43
CA PHE A 171 12.32 -8.75 3.23
C PHE A 171 12.73 -7.94 4.46
N ASN A 172 11.86 -7.77 5.45
CA ASN A 172 12.18 -6.98 6.64
C ASN A 172 12.66 -7.84 7.81
N ASN A 173 12.20 -9.09 7.92
CA ASN A 173 12.41 -9.91 9.10
C ASN A 173 13.17 -11.21 8.81
N ILE A 174 12.97 -11.83 7.63
CA ILE A 174 13.61 -13.11 7.29
C ILE A 174 14.93 -12.89 6.53
N MET A 175 14.90 -12.06 5.49
CA MET A 175 16.02 -11.85 4.58
C MET A 175 16.58 -10.45 4.75
N LYS A 176 17.91 -10.30 4.73
CA LYS A 176 18.58 -8.99 4.81
C LYS A 176 19.29 -8.69 3.50
N PHE A 177 18.62 -7.94 2.65
CA PHE A 177 19.18 -7.47 1.38
C PHE A 177 19.20 -5.95 1.35
N ASP A 178 20.10 -5.38 0.54
CA ASP A 178 20.01 -3.98 0.20
C ASP A 178 18.70 -3.71 -0.54
N ALA A 179 17.94 -2.72 -0.07
CA ALA A 179 16.65 -2.37 -0.64
C ALA A 179 16.75 -2.00 -2.12
N LEU A 180 17.85 -1.36 -2.55
CA LEU A 180 18.04 -1.02 -3.97
C LEU A 180 18.34 -2.25 -4.83
N ALA A 181 18.98 -3.27 -4.26
CA ALA A 181 19.25 -4.54 -4.96
C ALA A 181 17.97 -5.37 -5.16
N VAL A 182 17.06 -5.36 -4.19
CA VAL A 182 15.81 -6.13 -4.23
C VAL A 182 14.83 -5.64 -5.29
N ILE A 183 14.79 -4.32 -5.57
CA ILE A 183 13.75 -3.71 -6.41
C ILE A 183 13.65 -4.36 -7.79
N PHE A 184 14.77 -4.70 -8.43
CA PHE A 184 14.75 -5.26 -9.79
C PHE A 184 14.27 -6.72 -9.86
N PRO A 185 14.84 -7.68 -9.11
CA PRO A 185 14.32 -9.04 -9.07
C PRO A 185 12.87 -9.11 -8.55
N MET A 186 12.52 -8.22 -7.61
CA MET A 186 11.15 -8.09 -7.13
C MET A 186 10.21 -7.63 -8.24
N ALA A 187 10.57 -6.63 -9.04
CA ALA A 187 9.74 -6.16 -10.15
C ALA A 187 9.51 -7.25 -11.22
N VAL A 188 10.51 -8.11 -11.47
CA VAL A 188 10.33 -9.29 -12.32
C VAL A 188 9.31 -10.25 -11.72
N GLY A 189 9.42 -10.56 -10.42
CA GLY A 189 8.43 -11.36 -9.70
C GLY A 189 7.02 -10.77 -9.70
N MET A 190 6.92 -9.44 -9.60
CA MET A 190 5.64 -8.72 -9.66
C MET A 190 4.96 -8.91 -11.01
N VAL A 191 5.70 -8.78 -12.12
CA VAL A 191 5.16 -9.04 -13.47
C VAL A 191 4.75 -10.51 -13.62
N LEU A 192 5.56 -11.46 -13.15
CA LEU A 192 5.20 -12.88 -13.19
C LEU A 192 3.90 -13.17 -12.43
N GLY A 193 3.76 -12.61 -11.23
CA GLY A 193 2.52 -12.69 -10.45
C GLY A 193 1.31 -12.08 -11.18
N ALA A 194 1.50 -10.92 -11.82
CA ALA A 194 0.43 -10.28 -12.60
C ALA A 194 0.02 -11.12 -13.82
N VAL A 195 0.98 -11.74 -14.52
CA VAL A 195 0.72 -12.65 -15.65
C VAL A 195 -0.05 -13.89 -15.20
N MET A 196 0.22 -14.43 -14.01
CA MET A 196 -0.55 -15.53 -13.43
C MET A 196 -2.02 -15.14 -13.18
N PHE A 197 -2.28 -13.93 -12.68
CA PHE A 197 -3.66 -13.45 -12.53
C PHE A 197 -4.40 -13.29 -13.87
N MET A 198 -3.65 -12.99 -14.94
CA MET A 198 -4.16 -12.99 -16.32
C MET A 198 -4.31 -14.39 -16.93
N LYS A 199 -4.09 -15.46 -16.15
CA LYS A 199 -4.09 -16.86 -16.60
C LYS A 199 -3.17 -17.09 -17.81
N PHE A 200 -2.04 -16.38 -17.86
CA PHE A 200 -1.09 -16.39 -18.98
C PHE A 200 -1.66 -15.90 -20.32
N ASN A 201 -2.88 -15.35 -20.35
CA ASN A 201 -3.50 -14.76 -21.52
C ASN A 201 -3.34 -13.23 -21.49
N VAL A 202 -2.13 -12.77 -21.76
CA VAL A 202 -1.77 -11.35 -21.67
C VAL A 202 -2.25 -10.60 -22.91
N LYS A 203 -3.15 -9.63 -22.69
CA LYS A 203 -3.57 -8.67 -23.71
C LYS A 203 -3.08 -7.29 -23.35
N PHE A 204 -2.21 -6.72 -24.18
CA PHE A 204 -1.70 -5.35 -24.02
C PHE A 204 -2.72 -4.33 -24.52
N GLU A 205 -3.85 -4.27 -23.82
CA GLU A 205 -4.86 -3.25 -24.08
C GLU A 205 -4.34 -1.87 -23.65
N THR A 206 -4.90 -0.81 -24.25
CA THR A 206 -4.55 0.58 -23.94
C THR A 206 -4.60 0.88 -22.44
N VAL A 207 -5.50 0.22 -21.72
CA VAL A 207 -5.66 0.36 -20.27
C VAL A 207 -4.47 -0.20 -19.49
N VAL A 208 -3.89 -1.32 -19.93
CA VAL A 208 -2.67 -1.91 -19.32
C VAL A 208 -1.49 -0.96 -19.51
N ILE A 209 -1.31 -0.44 -20.73
CA ILE A 209 -0.22 0.49 -21.06
C ILE A 209 -0.36 1.79 -20.26
N LYS A 210 -1.57 2.35 -20.18
CA LYS A 210 -1.81 3.56 -19.38
C LYS A 210 -1.52 3.34 -17.89
N ASN A 211 -1.81 2.15 -17.35
CA ASN A 211 -1.51 1.82 -15.96
C ASN A 211 -0.01 1.67 -15.66
N ALA A 212 0.88 1.64 -16.67
CA ALA A 212 2.32 1.69 -16.45
C ALA A 212 2.77 2.97 -15.72
N ILE A 213 2.04 4.09 -15.87
CA ILE A 213 2.33 5.31 -15.11
C ILE A 213 2.22 5.10 -13.59
N VAL A 214 1.28 4.24 -13.16
CA VAL A 214 1.08 3.89 -11.75
C VAL A 214 2.29 3.11 -11.22
N GLY A 215 2.90 2.28 -12.07
CA GLY A 215 4.15 1.58 -11.77
C GLY A 215 5.34 2.52 -11.59
N LEU A 216 5.45 3.54 -12.45
CA LEU A 216 6.47 4.59 -12.30
C LEU A 216 6.28 5.37 -10.99
N MET A 217 5.04 5.71 -10.63
CA MET A 217 4.71 6.36 -9.36
C MET A 217 5.12 5.48 -8.17
N TRP A 218 4.84 4.18 -8.23
CA TRP A 218 5.28 3.23 -7.21
C TRP A 218 6.80 3.23 -7.07
N GLY A 219 7.53 3.17 -8.18
CA GLY A 219 8.99 3.19 -8.20
C GLY A 219 9.58 4.47 -7.59
N VAL A 220 9.09 5.64 -8.02
CA VAL A 220 9.48 6.94 -7.45
C VAL A 220 9.22 6.98 -5.95
N GLY A 221 8.06 6.50 -5.50
CA GLY A 221 7.74 6.43 -4.08
C GLY A 221 8.74 5.56 -3.31
N ASN A 222 9.17 4.41 -3.86
CA ASN A 222 10.17 3.56 -3.19
C ASN A 222 11.52 4.25 -3.03
N ILE A 223 12.06 4.90 -4.07
CA ILE A 223 13.35 5.59 -3.96
C ILE A 223 13.29 6.72 -2.93
N PHE A 224 12.24 7.55 -2.98
CA PHE A 224 12.11 8.63 -2.01
C PHE A 224 11.80 8.15 -0.60
N MET A 225 11.14 7.01 -0.45
CA MET A 225 10.98 6.37 0.85
C MET A 225 12.33 5.92 1.43
N LEU A 226 13.23 5.36 0.61
CA LEU A 226 14.59 5.00 1.04
C LEU A 226 15.40 6.24 1.42
N LEU A 227 15.34 7.30 0.63
CA LEU A 227 16.00 8.58 0.92
C LEU A 227 15.45 9.23 2.19
N ALA A 228 14.13 9.20 2.39
CA ALA A 228 13.47 9.70 3.58
C ALA A 228 13.89 8.90 4.82
N ALA A 229 13.90 7.57 4.73
CA ALA A 229 14.34 6.69 5.81
C ALA A 229 15.81 6.94 6.17
N ALA A 230 16.69 7.13 5.19
CA ALA A 230 18.10 7.42 5.41
C ALA A 230 18.35 8.80 6.06
N LYS A 231 17.48 9.80 5.82
CA LYS A 231 17.67 11.18 6.30
C LYS A 231 16.86 11.55 7.54
N ALA A 232 15.69 10.97 7.72
CA ALA A 232 14.77 11.26 8.84
C ALA A 232 14.49 10.03 9.72
N GLY A 233 15.02 8.86 9.38
CA GLY A 233 14.70 7.61 10.05
C GLY A 233 13.46 6.95 9.47
N LEU A 234 13.46 5.61 9.47
CA LEU A 234 12.40 4.79 8.90
C LEU A 234 11.03 5.09 9.53
N ALA A 235 11.00 5.31 10.85
CA ALA A 235 9.80 5.66 11.60
C ALA A 235 9.11 6.91 11.05
N ILE A 236 9.84 8.02 10.94
CA ILE A 236 9.31 9.30 10.47
C ILE A 236 8.90 9.20 9.00
N ALA A 237 9.77 8.64 8.15
CA ALA A 237 9.50 8.47 6.73
C ALA A 237 8.21 7.68 6.49
N PHE A 238 8.03 6.60 7.26
CA PHE A 238 6.89 5.73 7.13
C PHE A 238 5.60 6.42 7.58
N SER A 239 5.58 7.07 8.75
CA SER A 239 4.41 7.78 9.24
C SER A 239 3.93 8.88 8.28
N PHE A 240 4.85 9.62 7.66
CA PHE A 240 4.50 10.62 6.65
C PHE A 240 3.94 9.98 5.37
N SER A 241 4.50 8.85 4.92
CA SER A 241 3.98 8.15 3.74
C SER A 241 2.52 7.68 3.93
N GLN A 242 2.13 7.32 5.16
CA GLN A 242 0.77 6.90 5.49
C GLN A 242 -0.27 8.03 5.36
N LEU A 243 0.16 9.29 5.39
CA LEU A 243 -0.72 10.43 5.09
C LEU A 243 -1.25 10.39 3.65
N GLY A 244 -0.67 9.56 2.77
CA GLY A 244 -1.14 9.33 1.40
C GLY A 244 -2.58 8.79 1.36
N VAL A 245 -3.07 8.19 2.43
CA VAL A 245 -4.47 7.79 2.58
C VAL A 245 -5.42 8.99 2.40
N ILE A 246 -5.05 10.18 2.87
CA ILE A 246 -5.84 11.41 2.70
C ILE A 246 -5.95 11.75 1.21
N ILE A 247 -4.84 11.65 0.48
CA ILE A 247 -4.80 11.92 -0.97
C ILE A 247 -5.66 10.91 -1.71
N SER A 248 -5.61 9.64 -1.34
CA SER A 248 -6.46 8.60 -1.94
C SER A 248 -7.94 8.89 -1.74
N ILE A 249 -8.33 9.33 -0.55
CA ILE A 249 -9.72 9.64 -0.21
C ILE A 249 -10.21 10.86 -0.99
N MET A 250 -9.45 11.96 -0.95
CA MET A 250 -9.76 13.16 -1.72
C MET A 250 -9.78 12.86 -3.23
N GLY A 251 -8.85 12.03 -3.69
CA GLY A 251 -8.76 11.52 -5.04
C GLY A 251 -10.02 10.79 -5.49
N GLY A 252 -10.53 9.88 -4.65
CA GLY A 252 -11.78 9.16 -4.90
C GLY A 252 -12.99 10.09 -4.98
N ILE A 253 -13.12 11.01 -4.03
CA ILE A 253 -14.26 11.93 -3.98
C ILE A 253 -14.25 12.91 -5.16
N LEU A 254 -13.10 13.55 -5.43
CA LEU A 254 -13.01 14.63 -6.42
C LEU A 254 -12.89 14.12 -7.86
N PHE A 255 -12.13 13.05 -8.10
CA PHE A 255 -11.80 12.61 -9.47
C PHE A 255 -12.57 11.37 -9.94
N LEU A 256 -13.08 10.55 -9.01
CA LEU A 256 -13.88 9.37 -9.32
C LEU A 256 -15.38 9.58 -9.08
N GLY A 257 -15.77 10.76 -8.59
CA GLY A 257 -17.17 11.12 -8.38
C GLY A 257 -17.81 10.39 -7.19
N GLU A 258 -17.01 9.88 -6.24
CA GLU A 258 -17.55 9.23 -5.05
C GLU A 258 -18.28 10.25 -4.16
N THR A 259 -19.60 10.17 -4.14
CA THR A 259 -20.42 11.05 -3.29
C THR A 259 -20.44 10.55 -1.86
N LYS A 260 -20.10 11.44 -0.91
CA LYS A 260 -20.21 11.19 0.53
C LYS A 260 -21.24 12.14 1.15
N THR A 261 -22.05 11.64 2.07
CA THR A 261 -22.96 12.52 2.84
C THR A 261 -22.17 13.40 3.81
N ARG A 262 -22.80 14.47 4.33
CA ARG A 262 -22.18 15.29 5.39
C ARG A 262 -21.87 14.48 6.65
N LYS A 263 -22.67 13.45 6.96
CA LYS A 263 -22.42 12.54 8.10
C LYS A 263 -21.19 11.66 7.82
N GLU A 264 -21.12 11.06 6.62
CA GLU A 264 -19.97 10.26 6.19
C GLU A 264 -18.67 11.06 6.14
N MET A 265 -18.73 12.31 5.68
CA MET A 265 -17.55 13.18 5.64
C MET A 265 -17.02 13.47 7.05
N ARG A 266 -17.89 13.68 8.04
CA ARG A 266 -17.48 13.87 9.44
C ARG A 266 -16.83 12.62 10.01
N TRP A 267 -17.43 11.44 9.80
CA TRP A 267 -16.82 10.18 10.23
C TRP A 267 -15.49 9.93 9.55
N LEU A 268 -15.40 10.18 8.25
CA LEU A 268 -14.16 10.05 7.50
C LEU A 268 -13.05 10.95 8.03
N VAL A 269 -13.33 12.21 8.38
CA VAL A 269 -12.35 13.12 8.98
C VAL A 269 -11.86 12.60 10.33
N ILE A 270 -12.78 12.12 11.19
CA ILE A 270 -12.42 11.50 12.48
C ILE A 270 -11.57 10.25 12.23
N GLY A 271 -11.96 9.42 11.26
CA GLY A 271 -11.29 8.19 10.90
C GLY A 271 -9.85 8.42 10.44
N ILE A 272 -9.66 9.41 9.56
CA ILE A 272 -8.34 9.87 9.11
C ILE A 272 -7.52 10.37 10.29
N ALA A 273 -8.08 11.21 11.16
CA ALA A 273 -7.34 11.74 12.31
C ALA A 273 -6.83 10.61 13.22
N CYS A 274 -7.69 9.65 13.55
CA CYS A 274 -7.30 8.46 14.32
C CYS A 274 -6.25 7.62 13.59
N PHE A 275 -6.41 7.43 12.28
CA PHE A 275 -5.45 6.67 11.46
C PHE A 275 -4.06 7.31 11.46
N VAL A 276 -3.99 8.62 11.23
CA VAL A 276 -2.73 9.38 11.22
C VAL A 276 -2.06 9.33 12.59
N LEU A 277 -2.81 9.57 13.67
CA LEU A 277 -2.28 9.49 15.03
C LEU A 277 -1.76 8.09 15.34
N GLY A 278 -2.50 7.04 14.97
CA GLY A 278 -2.05 5.66 15.13
C GLY A 278 -0.77 5.34 14.34
N ALA A 279 -0.70 5.75 13.07
CA ALA A 279 0.49 5.53 12.24
C ALA A 279 1.73 6.30 12.75
N VAL A 280 1.54 7.49 13.32
CA VAL A 280 2.61 8.27 13.96
C VAL A 280 3.09 7.60 15.24
N LEU A 281 2.16 7.15 16.10
CA LEU A 281 2.50 6.45 17.33
C LEU A 281 3.25 5.14 17.07
N LEU A 282 2.86 4.35 16.05
CA LEU A 282 3.62 3.17 15.64
C LEU A 282 5.03 3.51 15.14
N GLY A 283 5.18 4.62 14.42
CA GLY A 283 6.50 5.14 14.06
C GLY A 283 7.35 5.41 15.30
N ILE A 284 6.78 6.08 16.30
CA ILE A 284 7.46 6.37 17.57
C ILE A 284 7.83 5.08 18.31
N VAL A 285 6.96 4.07 18.35
CA VAL A 285 7.25 2.76 18.97
C VAL A 285 8.53 2.14 18.41
N LYS A 286 8.72 2.21 17.08
CA LYS A 286 9.91 1.69 16.39
C LYS A 286 11.17 2.52 16.59
N SER A 287 11.08 3.69 17.24
CA SER A 287 12.23 4.55 17.56
C SER A 287 12.82 4.31 18.94
N TYR A 288 12.13 3.55 19.80
CA TYR A 288 12.60 3.14 21.13
C TYR A 288 13.50 1.91 21.09
#